data_AF-A0A5Y2SLN1-F1
#
_entry.id   AF-A0A5Y2SLN1-F1
#
_cell.length_a   1.000
_cell.length_b   1.000
_cell.length_c   1.000
_cell.angle_alpha   90.00
_cell.angle_beta   90.00
_cell.angle_gamma   90.00
#
_symmetry.space_group_name_H-M   'P 1'
#
loop_
_entity.id
_entity.type
_entity.pdbx_description
1 polymer ?
#
loop_
_entity_poly.entity_id
_entity_poly.type
_entity_poly.pdbx_seq_one_letter_code
_entity_poly.pdbx_strand_id
1 'polypeptide(L)'
;MTTITRERLLKIQQWRETYGTGSNVMLPAEEAEELARIALASLDAEPVAWTDEQELRDVEKDGLGYLFTVNPITPNADHRRVILLYRHAQPAPEREQIRREHAEWSDATFGDVGPVGPLKHLSKEALESAAEPGDLSEWADMQFLLWDAQRRAGISDEQITQAMVEKLAVNKQREWPEPKDGEPRLHIKEQPVPVVPDERAAFNAWNNEDNLPIAGVGAKNAAWLAWQARASLCGNSALNVPPERPADSSNGDDIEAWFDEGWNACRAALLNGGKS
;
A
#
# COMPACT_ATOMS: atom_id res chain seq x y z
N MET A 1 19.74 9.53 2.13
CA MET A 1 20.41 10.64 1.43
C MET A 1 20.67 11.77 2.42
N THR A 2 21.89 11.85 2.94
CA THR A 2 22.32 12.96 3.81
C THR A 2 22.29 14.29 3.02
N THR A 3 21.73 15.36 3.60
CA THR A 3 21.74 16.69 2.95
C THR A 3 23.11 17.32 3.13
N ILE A 4 23.82 17.56 2.02
CA ILE A 4 25.14 18.18 2.09
C ILE A 4 25.02 19.65 2.54
N THR A 5 25.61 19.98 3.70
CA THR A 5 25.51 21.33 4.26
C THR A 5 26.47 22.30 3.56
N ARG A 6 26.18 23.61 3.66
CA ARG A 6 27.09 24.66 3.13
C ARG A 6 28.49 24.56 3.74
N GLU A 7 28.58 24.29 5.03
CA GLU A 7 29.87 24.09 5.72
C GLU A 7 30.62 22.88 5.17
N ARG A 8 29.90 21.79 4.88
CA ARG A 8 30.48 20.60 4.27
C ARG A 8 31.00 20.88 2.86
N LEU A 9 30.24 21.62 2.04
CA LEU A 9 30.66 22.06 0.70
C LEU A 9 31.93 22.92 0.74
N LEU A 10 32.01 23.89 1.66
CA LEU A 10 33.19 24.73 1.84
C LEU A 10 34.42 23.90 2.22
N LYS A 11 34.24 22.90 3.11
CA LYS A 11 35.31 21.98 3.49
C LYS A 11 35.80 21.16 2.30
N ILE A 12 34.88 20.65 1.47
CA ILE A 12 35.21 19.91 0.24
C ILE A 12 35.96 20.81 -0.76
N GLN A 13 35.53 22.07 -0.91
CA GLN A 13 36.20 23.06 -1.77
C GLN A 13 37.65 23.32 -1.32
N GLN A 14 37.88 23.43 -0.01
CA GLN A 14 39.19 23.68 0.59
C GLN A 14 40.15 22.47 0.52
N TRP A 15 39.66 21.27 0.24
CA TRP A 15 40.50 20.08 0.13
C TRP A 15 41.55 20.18 -0.98
N ARG A 16 41.25 20.92 -2.06
CA ARG A 16 42.24 21.16 -3.12
C ARG A 16 43.45 21.95 -2.61
N GLU A 17 43.22 22.91 -1.72
CA GLU A 17 44.28 23.70 -1.08
C GLU A 17 45.03 22.88 -0.02
N THR A 18 44.32 21.99 0.67
CA THR A 18 44.88 21.16 1.74
C THR A 18 45.75 20.01 1.21
N TYR A 19 45.32 19.33 0.14
CA TYR A 19 45.94 18.10 -0.35
C TYR A 19 46.69 18.26 -1.69
N GLY A 20 46.51 19.37 -2.40
CA GLY A 20 47.20 19.66 -3.66
C GLY A 20 46.64 18.94 -4.90
N THR A 21 47.06 19.38 -6.09
CA THR A 21 46.47 18.98 -7.40
C THR A 21 46.67 17.52 -7.83
N GLY A 22 47.52 16.76 -7.13
CA GLY A 22 47.79 15.34 -7.42
C GLY A 22 47.13 14.36 -6.46
N SER A 23 46.39 14.85 -5.46
CA SER A 23 45.79 14.00 -4.42
C SER A 23 44.39 13.56 -4.80
N ASN A 24 44.12 12.26 -4.67
CA ASN A 24 42.79 11.71 -4.87
C ASN A 24 42.03 11.75 -3.54
N VAL A 25 41.03 12.62 -3.44
CA VAL A 25 40.18 12.75 -2.25
C VAL A 25 38.85 12.08 -2.53
N MET A 26 38.52 11.05 -1.75
CA MET A 26 37.29 10.28 -1.92
C MET A 26 36.13 10.92 -1.14
N LEU A 27 35.02 11.12 -1.83
CA LEU A 27 33.73 11.46 -1.22
C LEU A 27 32.95 10.18 -0.93
N PRO A 28 32.20 10.10 0.19
CA PRO A 28 31.18 9.08 0.37
C PRO A 28 30.22 9.05 -0.84
N ALA A 29 29.77 7.84 -1.21
CA ALA A 29 28.91 7.66 -2.38
C ALA A 29 27.64 8.53 -2.31
N GLU A 30 27.04 8.64 -1.12
CA GLU A 30 25.86 9.48 -0.89
C GLU A 30 26.13 10.98 -1.09
N GLU A 31 27.28 11.50 -0.61
CA GLU A 31 27.65 12.90 -0.82
C GLU A 31 27.91 13.18 -2.30
N ALA A 32 28.55 12.24 -3.01
CA ALA A 32 28.81 12.36 -4.44
C ALA A 32 27.52 12.33 -5.27
N GLU A 33 26.57 11.46 -4.92
CA GLU A 33 25.27 11.37 -5.57
C GLU A 33 24.45 12.64 -5.35
N GLU A 34 24.42 13.17 -4.12
CA GLU A 34 23.70 14.40 -3.80
C GLU A 34 24.30 15.63 -4.52
N LEU A 35 25.64 15.71 -4.59
CA LEU A 35 26.32 16.74 -5.38
C LEU A 35 25.96 16.66 -6.87
N ALA A 36 25.93 15.45 -7.44
CA ALA A 36 25.56 15.24 -8.84
C ALA A 36 24.11 15.66 -9.09
N ARG A 37 23.19 15.29 -8.20
CA ARG A 37 21.77 15.69 -8.27
C ARG A 37 21.59 17.19 -8.24
N ILE A 38 22.24 17.90 -7.30
CA ILE A 38 22.18 19.36 -7.19
C ILE A 38 22.77 20.02 -8.45
N ALA A 39 23.92 19.53 -8.93
CA ALA A 39 24.56 20.07 -10.13
C ALA A 39 23.68 19.89 -11.38
N LEU A 40 23.10 18.70 -11.58
CA LEU A 40 22.18 18.43 -12.69
C LEU A 40 20.94 19.32 -12.61
N ALA A 41 20.31 19.41 -11.44
CA ALA A 41 19.16 20.30 -11.25
C ALA A 41 19.48 21.78 -11.54
N SER A 42 20.71 22.22 -11.25
CA SER A 42 21.17 23.57 -11.59
C SER A 42 21.43 23.76 -13.08
N LEU A 43 21.85 22.72 -13.81
CA LEU A 43 22.11 22.78 -15.25
C LEU A 43 20.82 22.73 -16.07
N ASP A 44 19.82 21.98 -15.59
CA ASP A 44 18.52 21.82 -16.26
C ASP A 44 17.52 22.94 -15.88
N ALA A 45 17.91 23.86 -14.99
CA ALA A 45 17.04 24.95 -14.57
C ALA A 45 16.73 25.89 -15.74
N GLU A 46 15.45 26.07 -16.06
CA GLU A 46 15.01 27.10 -16.99
C GLU A 46 14.91 28.47 -16.29
N PRO A 47 15.29 29.56 -16.97
CA PRO A 47 15.14 30.91 -16.43
C PRO A 47 13.65 31.25 -16.27
N VAL A 48 13.33 32.01 -15.22
CA VAL A 48 11.94 32.46 -14.95
C VAL A 48 11.69 33.89 -15.43
N ALA A 49 12.74 34.69 -15.52
CA ALA A 49 12.70 36.07 -15.96
C ALA A 49 14.11 36.47 -16.43
N TRP A 50 14.24 37.69 -16.94
CA TRP A 50 15.54 38.31 -17.14
C TRP A 50 15.52 39.76 -16.63
N THR A 51 16.71 40.30 -16.41
CA THR A 51 16.94 41.70 -16.03
C THR A 51 18.24 42.17 -16.71
N ASP A 52 18.66 43.41 -16.47
CA ASP A 52 19.93 43.91 -16.98
C ASP A 52 20.79 44.58 -15.90
N GLU A 53 22.02 44.94 -16.25
CA GLU A 53 22.96 45.55 -15.31
C GLU A 53 22.49 46.91 -14.77
N GLN A 54 21.66 47.64 -15.54
CA GLN A 54 21.13 48.92 -15.08
C GLN A 54 20.09 48.70 -13.99
N GLU A 55 19.15 47.79 -14.20
CA GLU A 55 18.14 47.43 -13.22
C GLU A 55 18.76 46.87 -11.94
N LEU A 56 19.83 46.08 -12.04
CA LEU A 56 20.56 45.60 -10.86
C LEU A 56 21.23 46.73 -10.06
N ARG A 57 21.78 47.74 -10.74
CA ARG A 57 22.32 48.95 -10.07
C ARG A 57 21.22 49.74 -9.37
N ASP A 58 20.05 49.85 -9.99
CA ASP A 58 18.90 50.54 -9.42
C ASP A 58 18.33 49.76 -8.22
N VAL A 59 18.34 48.42 -8.25
CA VAL A 59 18.02 47.58 -7.09
C VAL A 59 19.00 47.82 -5.93
N GLU A 60 20.30 47.85 -6.20
CA GLU A 60 21.31 48.06 -5.14
C GLU A 60 21.19 49.44 -4.50
N LYS A 61 20.92 50.47 -5.31
CA LYS A 61 20.87 51.86 -4.87
C LYS A 61 19.53 52.24 -4.24
N ASP A 62 18.43 51.89 -4.91
CA ASP A 62 17.10 52.41 -4.66
C ASP A 62 16.12 51.30 -4.18
N GLY A 63 16.54 50.03 -4.17
CA GLY A 63 15.74 48.89 -3.71
C GLY A 63 14.67 48.42 -4.70
N LEU A 64 14.72 48.90 -5.94
CA LEU A 64 13.72 48.64 -6.97
C LEU A 64 14.36 48.43 -8.34
N GLY A 65 13.79 47.53 -9.14
CA GLY A 65 14.19 47.30 -10.52
C GLY A 65 13.19 46.43 -11.26
N TYR A 66 13.26 46.47 -12.58
CA TYR A 66 12.35 45.75 -13.46
C TYR A 66 12.80 44.32 -13.72
N LEU A 67 11.81 43.42 -13.76
CA LEU A 67 11.94 42.06 -14.29
C LEU A 67 11.17 41.95 -15.60
N PHE A 68 11.77 41.24 -16.55
CA PHE A 68 11.23 41.06 -17.90
C PHE A 68 10.97 39.58 -18.22
N THR A 69 10.03 39.34 -19.14
CA THR A 69 9.65 37.99 -19.55
C THR A 69 10.74 37.34 -20.41
N VAL A 70 11.06 36.09 -20.13
CA VAL A 70 12.08 35.33 -20.88
C VAL A 70 11.54 34.70 -22.17
N ASN A 71 10.21 34.60 -22.33
CA ASN A 71 9.58 34.07 -23.54
C ASN A 71 8.26 34.80 -23.89
N PRO A 72 8.24 35.68 -24.91
CA PRO A 72 9.39 36.12 -25.70
C PRO A 72 10.26 37.12 -24.91
N ILE A 73 11.55 37.14 -25.22
CA ILE A 73 12.39 38.31 -24.90
C ILE A 73 11.83 39.49 -25.69
N THR A 74 11.70 40.64 -25.03
CA THR A 74 11.14 41.86 -25.64
C THR A 74 11.85 42.16 -26.97
N PRO A 75 11.13 42.43 -28.08
CA PRO A 75 11.75 42.55 -29.40
C PRO A 75 12.86 43.60 -29.53
N ASN A 76 12.86 44.60 -28.64
CA ASN A 76 13.85 45.68 -28.61
C ASN A 76 14.95 45.46 -27.55
N ALA A 77 14.98 44.30 -26.89
CA ALA A 77 15.99 44.01 -25.89
C ALA A 77 17.36 43.85 -26.58
N ASP A 78 18.39 44.51 -26.04
CA ASP A 78 19.75 44.20 -26.42
C ASP A 78 20.13 42.86 -25.80
N HIS A 79 20.28 41.83 -26.63
CA HIS A 79 20.63 40.48 -26.18
C HIS A 79 21.94 40.43 -25.39
N ARG A 80 22.84 41.43 -25.54
CA ARG A 80 24.10 41.52 -24.79
C ARG A 80 23.91 42.02 -23.35
N ARG A 81 22.72 42.56 -23.02
CA ARG A 81 22.39 43.09 -21.69
C ARG A 81 21.51 42.16 -20.89
N VAL A 82 21.09 41.03 -21.47
CA VAL A 82 20.18 40.06 -20.85
C VAL A 82 20.93 39.27 -19.77
N ILE A 83 20.52 39.45 -18.52
CA ILE A 83 20.92 38.65 -17.37
C ILE A 83 19.73 37.75 -17.01
N LEU A 84 19.87 36.45 -17.25
CA LEU A 84 18.83 35.47 -16.94
C LEU A 84 18.71 35.25 -15.43
N LEU A 85 17.49 35.29 -14.92
CA LEU A 85 17.16 35.02 -13.53
C LEU A 85 16.61 33.60 -13.41
N TYR A 86 17.24 32.80 -12.58
CA TYR A 86 16.85 31.43 -12.29
C TYR A 86 16.27 31.34 -10.88
N ARG A 87 15.31 30.45 -10.67
CA ARG A 87 14.90 30.09 -9.32
C ARG A 87 16.02 29.30 -8.68
N HIS A 88 16.38 29.63 -7.44
CA HIS A 88 17.26 28.75 -6.67
C HIS A 88 16.62 27.37 -6.57
N ALA A 89 17.43 26.30 -6.69
CA ALA A 89 16.99 24.95 -6.38
C ALA A 89 16.52 24.96 -4.92
N GLN A 90 15.21 24.80 -4.70
CA GLN A 90 14.68 24.81 -3.35
C GLN A 90 15.36 23.69 -2.56
N PRO A 91 15.83 23.93 -1.31
CA PRO A 91 16.18 22.83 -0.43
C PRO A 91 15.02 21.84 -0.42
N ALA A 92 15.33 20.54 -0.24
CA ALA A 92 14.28 19.54 -0.12
C ALA A 92 13.22 20.07 0.88
N PRO A 93 11.93 20.03 0.53
CA PRO A 93 10.89 20.61 1.38
C PRO A 93 11.10 20.19 2.84
N GLU A 94 10.86 21.07 3.81
CA GLU A 94 11.07 20.81 5.25
C GLU A 94 10.57 19.43 5.71
N ARG A 95 9.44 18.97 5.14
CA ARG A 95 8.86 17.64 5.36
C ARG A 95 9.79 16.48 4.96
N GLU A 96 10.53 16.63 3.88
CA GLU A 96 11.51 15.65 3.42
C GLU A 96 12.77 15.67 4.30
N GLN A 97 13.20 16.83 4.78
CA GLN A 97 14.25 16.90 5.79
C GLN A 97 13.87 16.15 7.07
N ILE A 98 12.68 16.42 7.62
CA ILE A 98 12.14 15.75 8.80
C ILE A 98 12.06 14.23 8.59
N ARG A 99 11.59 13.78 7.41
CA ARG A 99 11.51 12.35 7.07
C ARG A 99 12.88 11.67 7.13
N ARG A 100 13.93 12.34 6.65
CA ARG A 100 15.29 11.81 6.67
C ARG A 100 15.89 11.76 8.07
N GLU A 101 15.76 12.84 8.83
CA GLU A 101 16.23 12.89 10.23
C GLU A 101 15.55 11.80 11.07
N HIS A 102 14.25 11.58 10.86
CA HIS A 102 13.52 10.49 11.48
C HIS A 102 14.06 9.11 11.07
N ALA A 103 14.34 8.88 9.78
CA ALA A 103 14.88 7.61 9.32
C ALA A 103 16.26 7.31 9.93
N GLU A 104 17.15 8.31 9.98
CA GLU A 104 18.48 8.19 10.60
C GLU A 104 18.39 7.86 12.09
N TRP A 105 17.51 8.56 12.82
CA TRP A 105 17.26 8.28 14.23
C TRP A 105 16.65 6.89 14.45
N SER A 106 15.69 6.48 13.61
CA SER A 106 15.04 5.16 13.67
C SER A 106 16.05 4.03 13.43
N ASP A 107 16.94 4.17 12.45
CA ASP A 107 18.00 3.21 12.18
C ASP A 107 19.00 3.12 13.35
N ALA A 108 19.39 4.26 13.92
CA ALA A 108 20.28 4.30 15.08
C ALA A 108 19.66 3.68 16.34
N THR A 109 18.34 3.83 16.52
CA THR A 109 17.63 3.42 17.74
C THR A 109 17.19 1.95 17.68
N PHE A 110 16.67 1.51 16.53
CA PHE A 110 16.02 0.20 16.40
C PHE A 110 16.84 -0.78 15.55
N GLY A 111 17.84 -0.32 14.79
CA GLY A 111 18.66 -1.16 13.93
C GLY A 111 17.90 -1.75 12.75
N ASP A 112 18.35 -2.93 12.30
CA ASP A 112 17.81 -3.65 11.15
C ASP A 112 16.53 -4.42 11.50
N VAL A 113 15.42 -3.68 11.62
CA VAL A 113 14.08 -4.22 11.82
C VAL A 113 13.21 -4.00 10.58
N GLY A 114 12.31 -4.95 10.32
CA GLY A 114 11.38 -4.90 9.19
C GLY A 114 10.14 -4.00 9.42
N PRO A 115 9.28 -3.86 8.41
CA PRO A 115 8.17 -2.90 8.41
C PRO A 115 7.01 -3.27 9.34
N VAL A 116 6.94 -4.52 9.81
CA VAL A 116 5.79 -5.04 10.58
C VAL A 116 5.65 -4.38 11.95
N GLY A 117 6.78 -4.04 12.61
CA GLY A 117 6.77 -3.36 13.91
C GLY A 117 6.09 -1.99 13.84
N PRO A 118 6.60 -1.08 12.99
CA PRO A 118 5.98 0.23 12.77
C PRO A 118 4.50 0.15 12.36
N LEU A 119 4.10 -0.82 11.53
CA LEU A 119 2.68 -0.99 11.14
C LEU A 119 1.78 -1.41 12.31
N LYS A 120 2.26 -2.29 13.20
CA LYS A 120 1.53 -2.65 14.41
C LYS A 120 1.40 -1.47 15.37
N HIS A 121 2.44 -0.63 15.44
CA HIS A 121 2.42 0.59 16.23
C HIS A 121 1.45 1.62 15.63
N LEU A 122 1.48 1.83 14.32
CA LEU A 122 0.57 2.73 13.59
C LEU A 122 -0.90 2.42 13.88
N SER A 123 -1.24 1.14 14.06
CA SER A 123 -2.61 0.73 14.41
C SER A 123 -3.06 1.23 15.79
N LYS A 124 -2.13 1.43 16.73
CA LYS A 124 -2.41 2.00 18.06
C LYS A 124 -2.54 3.52 17.99
N GLU A 125 -1.59 4.18 17.33
CA GLU A 125 -1.62 5.64 17.14
C GLU A 125 -2.87 6.10 16.39
N ALA A 126 -3.38 5.28 15.46
CA ALA A 126 -4.65 5.55 14.79
C ALA A 126 -5.86 5.53 15.73
N LEU A 127 -5.83 4.71 16.79
CA LEU A 127 -6.88 4.68 17.82
C LEU A 127 -6.75 5.87 18.77
N GLU A 128 -5.52 6.25 19.12
CA GLU A 128 -5.22 7.42 19.97
C GLU A 128 -5.64 8.71 19.25
N SER A 129 -5.26 8.86 17.98
CA SER A 129 -5.71 9.94 17.09
C SER A 129 -7.23 10.00 16.92
N ALA A 130 -7.91 8.85 16.89
CA ALA A 130 -9.37 8.81 16.79
C ALA A 130 -10.06 9.24 18.10
N ALA A 131 -9.44 9.00 19.25
CA ALA A 131 -9.93 9.45 20.55
C ALA A 131 -9.70 10.95 20.76
N GLU A 132 -8.55 11.47 20.31
CA GLU A 132 -8.15 12.87 20.49
C GLU A 132 -7.73 13.53 19.14
N PRO A 133 -8.66 13.73 18.20
CA PRO A 133 -8.32 14.20 16.85
C PRO A 133 -7.72 15.62 16.79
N GLY A 134 -7.80 16.38 17.88
CA GLY A 134 -7.19 17.69 18.02
C GLY A 134 -5.72 17.66 18.47
N ASP A 135 -5.19 16.51 18.89
CA ASP A 135 -3.80 16.38 19.27
C ASP A 135 -2.91 16.13 18.04
N LEU A 136 -2.09 17.12 17.69
CA LEU A 136 -1.23 17.06 16.51
C LEU A 136 -0.05 16.09 16.68
N SER A 137 0.36 15.72 17.90
CA SER A 137 1.46 14.74 18.06
C SER A 137 1.05 13.36 17.58
N GLU A 138 -0.18 12.94 17.84
CA GLU A 138 -0.72 11.63 17.41
C GLU A 138 -0.72 11.49 15.88
N TRP A 139 -1.08 12.58 15.18
CA TRP A 139 -0.98 12.64 13.71
C TRP A 139 0.48 12.59 13.23
N ALA A 140 1.41 13.21 13.96
CA ALA A 140 2.83 13.17 13.65
C ALA A 140 3.40 11.76 13.83
N ASP A 141 3.02 11.05 14.89
CA ASP A 141 3.44 9.67 15.13
C ASP A 141 2.93 8.73 14.03
N MET A 142 1.67 8.87 13.60
CA MET A 142 1.18 8.14 12.43
C MET A 142 2.01 8.39 11.17
N GLN A 143 2.42 9.64 10.93
CA GLN A 143 3.25 9.99 9.78
C GLN A 143 4.65 9.35 9.85
N PHE A 144 5.29 9.41 11.01
CA PHE A 144 6.61 8.82 11.23
C PHE A 144 6.60 7.30 11.07
N LEU A 145 5.61 6.63 11.66
CA LEU A 145 5.45 5.18 11.59
C LEU A 145 5.15 4.69 10.17
N LEU A 146 4.33 5.44 9.41
CA LEU A 146 4.03 5.11 8.02
C LEU A 146 5.26 5.24 7.13
N TRP A 147 6.02 6.33 7.27
CA TRP A 147 7.27 6.52 6.51
C TRP A 147 8.30 5.45 6.83
N ASP A 148 8.45 5.10 8.11
CA ASP A 148 9.41 4.06 8.52
C ASP A 148 9.01 2.68 8.00
N ALA A 149 7.72 2.34 8.04
CA ALA A 149 7.21 1.12 7.44
C ALA A 149 7.48 1.06 5.92
N GLN A 150 7.23 2.15 5.19
CA GLN A 150 7.47 2.21 3.74
C GLN A 150 8.95 2.02 3.41
N ARG A 151 9.82 2.77 4.09
CA ARG A 151 11.28 2.70 3.91
C ARG A 151 11.82 1.31 4.22
N ARG A 152 11.41 0.72 5.35
CA ARG A 152 11.84 -0.64 5.76
C ARG A 152 11.28 -1.74 4.85
N ALA A 153 10.20 -1.48 4.12
CA ALA A 153 9.68 -2.36 3.09
C ALA A 153 10.38 -2.17 1.72
N GLY A 154 11.31 -1.21 1.60
CA GLY A 154 11.98 -0.89 0.34
C GLY A 154 11.07 -0.22 -0.70
N ILE A 155 9.98 0.41 -0.26
CA ILE A 155 9.03 1.09 -1.15
C ILE A 155 9.54 2.49 -1.46
N SER A 156 9.75 2.81 -2.74
CA SER A 156 10.15 4.16 -3.16
C SER A 156 8.96 5.12 -3.23
N ASP A 157 9.26 6.42 -3.17
CA ASP A 157 8.25 7.48 -3.30
C ASP A 157 7.52 7.41 -4.64
N GLU A 158 8.20 7.03 -5.73
CA GLU A 158 7.58 6.81 -7.04
C GLU A 158 6.63 5.61 -7.03
N GLN A 159 7.03 4.50 -6.41
CA GLN A 159 6.21 3.29 -6.34
C GLN A 159 4.92 3.54 -5.56
N ILE A 160 5.01 4.17 -4.38
CA ILE A 160 3.82 4.46 -3.58
C ILE A 160 2.94 5.52 -4.25
N THR A 161 3.54 6.54 -4.89
CA THR A 161 2.78 7.57 -5.61
C THR A 161 1.98 6.96 -6.76
N GLN A 162 2.61 6.09 -7.56
CA GLN A 162 1.93 5.39 -8.64
C GLN A 162 0.81 4.49 -8.11
N ALA A 163 1.06 3.72 -7.05
CA ALA A 163 0.04 2.89 -6.41
C ALA A 163 -1.13 3.72 -5.86
N MET A 164 -0.88 4.91 -5.31
CA MET A 164 -1.91 5.85 -4.85
C MET A 164 -2.76 6.37 -6.02
N VAL A 165 -2.15 6.74 -7.14
CA VAL A 165 -2.86 7.20 -8.35
C VAL A 165 -3.79 6.12 -8.88
N GLU A 166 -3.28 4.90 -9.05
CA GLU A 166 -4.06 3.75 -9.51
C GLU A 166 -5.20 3.40 -8.53
N LYS A 167 -4.89 3.37 -7.23
CA LYS A 167 -5.87 3.05 -6.20
C LYS A 167 -6.97 4.11 -6.11
N LEU A 168 -6.63 5.38 -6.28
CA LEU A 168 -7.59 6.48 -6.30
C LEU A 168 -8.53 6.37 -7.51
N ALA A 169 -8.01 6.02 -8.70
CA ALA A 169 -8.83 5.80 -9.88
C ALA A 169 -9.86 4.67 -9.66
N VAL A 170 -9.43 3.54 -9.07
CA VAL A 170 -10.34 2.44 -8.69
C VAL A 170 -11.36 2.89 -7.64
N ASN A 171 -10.95 3.63 -6.61
CA ASN A 171 -11.86 4.07 -5.55
C ASN A 171 -12.94 5.04 -6.05
N LYS A 172 -12.63 5.89 -7.04
CA LYS A 172 -13.60 6.80 -7.69
C LYS A 172 -14.69 6.08 -8.50
N GLN A 173 -14.43 4.83 -8.91
CA GLN A 173 -15.39 4.02 -9.68
C GLN A 173 -16.28 3.14 -8.82
N ARG A 174 -16.03 3.09 -7.50
CA ARG A 174 -16.78 2.23 -6.57
C ARG A 174 -18.05 2.91 -6.08
N GLU A 175 -19.03 2.09 -5.74
CA GLU A 175 -20.18 2.52 -4.96
C GLU A 175 -19.86 2.50 -3.46
N TRP A 176 -20.31 3.55 -2.77
CA TRP A 176 -20.08 3.77 -1.36
C TRP A 176 -21.41 3.95 -0.63
N PRO A 177 -21.55 3.40 0.59
CA PRO A 177 -22.76 3.59 1.39
C PRO A 177 -22.88 5.05 1.86
N GLU A 178 -24.10 5.40 2.29
CA GLU A 178 -24.42 6.72 2.83
C GLU A 178 -23.47 7.16 3.95
N PRO A 179 -23.10 8.44 3.98
CA PRO A 179 -22.24 8.99 5.01
C PRO A 179 -22.73 8.77 6.45
N LYS A 180 -21.91 8.11 7.26
CA LYS A 180 -22.02 8.10 8.72
C LYS A 180 -20.76 8.69 9.34
N ASP A 181 -20.96 9.53 10.35
CA ASP A 181 -19.87 10.14 11.12
C ASP A 181 -19.32 9.14 12.14
N GLY A 182 -18.02 9.19 12.40
CA GLY A 182 -17.32 8.28 13.33
C GLY A 182 -17.17 6.81 12.89
N GLU A 183 -17.81 6.37 11.80
CA GLU A 183 -17.81 4.96 11.37
C GLU A 183 -16.99 4.72 10.09
N PRO A 184 -16.20 3.62 10.01
CA PRO A 184 -15.50 3.24 8.79
C PRO A 184 -16.45 2.97 7.63
N ARG A 185 -16.12 3.50 6.45
CA ARG A 185 -16.90 3.24 5.22
C ARG A 185 -16.20 2.22 4.35
N LEU A 186 -16.91 1.12 4.09
CA LEU A 186 -16.44 0.07 3.20
C LEU A 186 -17.20 0.16 1.87
N HIS A 187 -16.48 -0.01 0.77
CA HIS A 187 -17.08 -0.11 -0.56
C HIS A 187 -18.04 -1.29 -0.64
N ILE A 188 -19.12 -1.12 -1.39
CA ILE A 188 -20.07 -2.20 -1.66
C ILE A 188 -19.37 -3.20 -2.57
N LYS A 189 -19.26 -4.46 -2.13
CA LYS A 189 -18.83 -5.56 -2.98
C LYS A 189 -20.07 -6.09 -3.69
N GLU A 190 -20.08 -6.11 -5.03
CA GLU A 190 -21.05 -6.93 -5.76
C GLU A 190 -20.87 -8.37 -5.28
N GLN A 191 -21.92 -8.94 -4.68
CA GLN A 191 -21.92 -10.37 -4.44
C GLN A 191 -21.85 -11.05 -5.81
N PRO A 192 -20.91 -11.97 -6.07
CA PRO A 192 -20.98 -12.76 -7.28
C PRO A 192 -22.35 -13.41 -7.31
N VAL A 193 -23.09 -13.22 -8.42
CA VAL A 193 -24.36 -13.90 -8.67
C VAL A 193 -24.11 -15.38 -8.32
N PRO A 194 -24.91 -16.01 -7.45
CA PRO A 194 -24.75 -17.43 -7.18
C PRO A 194 -24.77 -18.13 -8.54
N VAL A 195 -23.62 -18.64 -8.97
CA VAL A 195 -23.57 -19.53 -10.12
C VAL A 195 -24.28 -20.76 -9.63
N VAL A 196 -25.60 -20.84 -9.86
CA VAL A 196 -26.39 -22.04 -9.60
C VAL A 196 -25.75 -23.11 -10.49
N PRO A 197 -25.00 -24.06 -9.92
CA PRO A 197 -24.38 -25.10 -10.73
C PRO A 197 -25.52 -25.90 -11.36
N ASP A 198 -25.39 -26.28 -12.64
CA ASP A 198 -26.31 -27.26 -13.22
C ASP A 198 -26.09 -28.60 -12.50
N GLU A 199 -26.90 -28.84 -11.46
CA GLU A 199 -26.79 -30.00 -10.60
C GLU A 199 -26.92 -31.31 -11.38
N ARG A 200 -27.67 -31.29 -12.49
CA ARG A 200 -27.85 -32.45 -13.35
C ARG A 200 -26.57 -32.74 -14.13
N ALA A 201 -25.92 -31.71 -14.68
CA ALA A 201 -24.62 -31.85 -15.32
C ALA A 201 -23.54 -32.34 -14.32
N ALA A 202 -23.52 -31.78 -13.11
CA ALA A 202 -22.58 -32.17 -12.06
C ALA A 202 -22.77 -33.63 -11.61
N PHE A 203 -24.02 -34.07 -11.43
CA PHE A 203 -24.32 -35.47 -11.12
C PHE A 203 -23.92 -36.42 -12.23
N ASN A 204 -24.15 -36.05 -13.50
CA ASN A 204 -23.75 -36.88 -14.64
C ASN A 204 -22.23 -36.98 -14.76
N ALA A 205 -21.49 -35.91 -14.45
CA ALA A 205 -20.04 -35.93 -14.42
C ALA A 205 -19.49 -36.80 -13.28
N TRP A 206 -20.14 -36.78 -12.11
CA TRP A 206 -19.79 -37.66 -10.98
C TRP A 206 -20.14 -39.13 -11.25
N ASN A 207 -21.30 -39.39 -11.87
CA ASN A 207 -21.79 -40.71 -12.24
C ASN A 207 -21.36 -41.08 -13.67
N ASN A 208 -20.05 -40.97 -13.93
CA ASN A 208 -19.43 -41.34 -15.20
C ASN A 208 -18.86 -42.77 -15.13
N GLU A 209 -18.44 -43.30 -16.29
CA GLU A 209 -17.91 -44.66 -16.39
C GLU A 209 -16.54 -44.84 -15.70
N ASP A 210 -15.87 -43.73 -15.36
CA ASP A 210 -14.54 -43.72 -14.72
C ASP A 210 -14.61 -43.87 -13.18
N ASN A 211 -15.71 -43.43 -12.54
CA ASN A 211 -15.81 -43.30 -11.07
C ASN A 211 -16.79 -44.29 -10.40
N LEU A 212 -16.98 -45.47 -11.00
CA LEU A 212 -17.89 -46.59 -10.64
C LEU A 212 -19.33 -46.41 -11.17
N PRO A 213 -19.73 -47.16 -12.22
CA PRO A 213 -21.08 -47.07 -12.76
C PRO A 213 -22.08 -47.72 -11.82
N ILE A 214 -22.99 -46.92 -11.26
CA ILE A 214 -24.18 -47.46 -10.60
C ILE A 214 -25.04 -48.15 -11.66
N ALA A 215 -25.13 -49.48 -11.62
CA ALA A 215 -25.90 -50.27 -12.56
C ALA A 215 -27.39 -50.36 -12.14
N GLY A 216 -28.29 -50.10 -13.10
CA GLY A 216 -29.74 -50.21 -12.91
C GLY A 216 -30.46 -48.87 -12.66
N VAL A 217 -31.66 -48.72 -13.24
CA VAL A 217 -32.45 -47.48 -13.21
C VAL A 217 -32.85 -47.08 -11.78
N GLY A 218 -33.17 -48.05 -10.93
CA GLY A 218 -33.56 -47.81 -9.54
C GLY A 218 -32.43 -47.20 -8.69
N ALA A 219 -31.21 -47.71 -8.84
CA ALA A 219 -30.05 -47.23 -8.10
C ALA A 219 -29.58 -45.83 -8.58
N LYS A 220 -29.69 -45.54 -9.88
CA LYS A 220 -29.45 -44.19 -10.42
C LYS A 220 -30.45 -43.15 -9.89
N ASN A 221 -31.72 -43.52 -9.78
CA ASN A 221 -32.75 -42.64 -9.23
C ASN A 221 -32.55 -42.35 -7.74
N ALA A 222 -32.20 -43.37 -6.95
CA ALA A 222 -31.89 -43.19 -5.53
C ALA A 222 -30.66 -42.29 -5.31
N ALA A 223 -29.60 -42.48 -6.11
CA ALA A 223 -28.41 -41.64 -6.06
C ALA A 223 -28.69 -40.18 -6.44
N TRP A 224 -29.53 -39.95 -7.45
CA TRP A 224 -29.96 -38.60 -7.83
C TRP A 224 -30.76 -37.90 -6.72
N LEU A 225 -31.68 -38.61 -6.07
CA LEU A 225 -32.46 -38.06 -4.94
C LEU A 225 -31.55 -37.72 -3.75
N ALA A 226 -30.56 -38.56 -3.44
CA ALA A 226 -29.57 -38.28 -2.40
C ALA A 226 -28.69 -37.07 -2.76
N TRP A 227 -28.30 -36.93 -4.02
CA TRP A 227 -27.55 -35.78 -4.52
C TRP A 227 -28.34 -34.46 -4.38
N GLN A 228 -29.61 -34.47 -4.77
CA GLN A 228 -30.51 -33.32 -4.59
C GLN A 228 -30.71 -32.94 -3.11
N ALA A 229 -30.85 -33.95 -2.24
CA ALA A 229 -30.96 -33.72 -0.81
C ALA A 229 -29.68 -33.09 -0.23
N ARG A 230 -28.49 -33.56 -0.64
CA ARG A 230 -27.21 -32.94 -0.30
C ARG A 230 -27.13 -31.49 -0.78
N ALA A 231 -27.45 -31.23 -2.04
CA ALA A 231 -27.35 -29.89 -2.61
C ALA A 231 -28.30 -28.90 -1.92
N SER A 232 -29.51 -29.34 -1.57
CA SER A 232 -30.47 -28.57 -0.79
C SER A 232 -29.99 -28.23 0.62
N LEU A 233 -29.14 -29.06 1.23
CA LEU A 233 -28.52 -28.81 2.54
C LEU A 233 -27.37 -27.80 2.46
N CYS A 234 -26.67 -27.70 1.33
CA CYS A 234 -25.59 -26.73 1.12
C CYS A 234 -26.10 -25.31 0.77
N GLY A 235 -27.36 -25.16 0.33
CA GLY A 235 -27.97 -23.87 -0.04
C GLY A 235 -28.53 -23.05 1.12
N ASN A 236 -28.74 -23.65 2.30
CA ASN A 236 -29.24 -22.95 3.49
C ASN A 236 -28.10 -22.77 4.50
N SER A 237 -27.66 -21.52 4.71
CA SER A 237 -26.54 -21.15 5.60
C SER A 237 -26.80 -21.30 7.11
N ALA A 238 -27.62 -22.26 7.53
CA ALA A 238 -27.71 -22.70 8.90
C ALA A 238 -27.65 -24.22 8.90
N LEU A 239 -26.55 -24.79 9.40
CA LEU A 239 -26.40 -26.23 9.60
C LEU A 239 -27.50 -26.72 10.55
N ASN A 240 -28.61 -27.22 10.00
CA ASN A 240 -29.62 -27.89 10.78
C ASN A 240 -29.14 -29.32 11.05
N VAL A 241 -28.38 -29.48 12.13
CA VAL A 241 -27.81 -30.78 12.51
C VAL A 241 -28.94 -31.67 13.04
N PRO A 242 -29.23 -32.81 12.41
CA PRO A 242 -30.25 -33.74 12.89
C PRO A 242 -29.97 -34.19 14.33
N PRO A 243 -31.00 -34.55 15.13
CA PRO A 243 -30.79 -34.99 16.51
C PRO A 243 -29.98 -36.30 16.59
N GLU A 244 -29.31 -36.48 17.73
CA GLU A 244 -28.60 -37.72 18.07
C GLU A 244 -29.60 -38.86 18.26
N ARG A 245 -29.25 -40.06 17.78
CA ARG A 245 -30.08 -41.25 17.94
C ARG A 245 -29.67 -42.06 19.18
N PRO A 246 -30.62 -42.65 19.91
CA PRO A 246 -30.34 -43.39 21.13
C PRO A 246 -29.51 -44.64 20.85
N ALA A 247 -28.56 -44.96 21.74
CA ALA A 247 -27.71 -46.14 21.65
C ALA A 247 -28.36 -47.44 22.18
N ASP A 248 -29.65 -47.39 22.55
CA ASP A 248 -30.35 -48.51 23.16
C ASP A 248 -31.00 -49.39 22.08
N SER A 249 -30.31 -50.46 21.70
CA SER A 249 -30.86 -51.56 20.91
C SER A 249 -31.73 -52.48 21.78
N SER A 250 -32.80 -51.92 22.37
CA SER A 250 -33.76 -52.73 23.13
C SER A 250 -34.62 -53.65 22.25
N ASN A 251 -34.51 -53.54 20.92
CA ASN A 251 -35.16 -54.45 19.96
C ASN A 251 -34.13 -55.12 19.03
N GLY A 252 -33.19 -55.90 19.58
CA GLY A 252 -32.65 -57.16 19.04
C GLY A 252 -32.17 -57.28 17.58
N ASP A 253 -32.18 -56.23 16.76
CA ASP A 253 -31.79 -56.26 15.35
C ASP A 253 -30.44 -55.52 15.21
N ASP A 254 -29.36 -56.30 15.12
CA ASP A 254 -27.96 -55.83 15.02
C ASP A 254 -27.72 -54.84 13.85
N ILE A 255 -28.64 -54.79 12.88
CA ILE A 255 -28.58 -53.89 11.71
C ILE A 255 -28.92 -52.44 12.08
N GLU A 256 -29.88 -52.21 12.99
CA GLU A 256 -30.27 -50.86 13.40
C GLU A 256 -29.20 -50.23 14.30
N ALA A 257 -28.55 -51.03 15.15
CA ALA A 257 -27.47 -50.56 16.03
C ALA A 257 -26.27 -50.03 15.23
N TRP A 258 -25.85 -50.75 14.18
CA TRP A 258 -24.75 -50.30 13.30
C TRP A 258 -25.13 -49.05 12.49
N PHE A 259 -26.40 -48.95 12.07
CA PHE A 259 -26.90 -47.78 11.38
C PHE A 259 -26.88 -46.53 12.28
N ASP A 260 -27.32 -46.66 13.53
CA ASP A 260 -27.38 -45.55 14.47
C ASP A 260 -25.98 -45.10 14.94
N GLU A 261 -25.03 -46.05 15.09
CA GLU A 261 -23.62 -45.73 15.37
C GLU A 261 -22.98 -44.98 14.19
N GLY A 262 -23.18 -45.44 12.96
CA GLY A 262 -22.73 -44.76 11.75
C GLY A 262 -23.36 -43.36 11.58
N TRP A 263 -24.65 -43.24 11.88
CA TRP A 263 -25.38 -41.97 11.87
C TRP A 263 -24.79 -40.95 12.84
N ASN A 264 -24.55 -41.36 14.10
CA ASN A 264 -24.00 -40.49 15.13
C ASN A 264 -22.53 -40.10 14.83
N ALA A 265 -21.73 -41.00 14.24
CA ALA A 265 -20.37 -40.68 13.79
C ALA A 265 -20.34 -39.63 12.66
N CYS A 266 -21.20 -39.76 11.65
CA CYS A 266 -21.34 -38.77 10.58
C CYS A 266 -21.83 -37.41 11.12
N ARG A 267 -22.76 -37.42 12.06
CA ARG A 267 -23.25 -36.21 12.75
C ARG A 267 -22.12 -35.50 13.51
N ALA A 268 -21.26 -36.23 14.22
CA ALA A 268 -20.14 -35.67 14.96
C ALA A 268 -19.08 -35.04 14.02
N ALA A 269 -18.83 -35.64 12.87
CA ALA A 269 -17.93 -35.08 11.85
C ALA A 269 -18.46 -33.75 11.26
N LEU A 270 -19.78 -33.65 11.07
CA LEU A 270 -20.45 -32.43 10.60
C LEU A 270 -20.37 -31.28 11.62
N LEU A 271 -20.45 -31.58 12.92
CA LEU A 271 -20.35 -30.58 13.99
C LEU A 271 -18.91 -30.09 14.21
N ASN A 272 -17.91 -30.96 14.05
CA ASN A 272 -16.51 -30.64 14.37
C ASN A 272 -15.69 -30.16 13.16
N GLY A 273 -16.32 -29.95 12.01
CA GLY A 273 -15.70 -29.28 10.86
C GLY A 273 -14.46 -29.98 10.32
N GLY A 274 -14.51 -31.31 10.16
CA GLY A 274 -13.52 -32.05 9.36
C GLY A 274 -12.05 -31.76 9.70
N LYS A 275 -11.66 -31.89 10.97
CA LYS A 275 -10.24 -32.02 11.33
C LYS A 275 -9.88 -33.50 11.37
N SER A 276 -9.51 -34.02 10.21
CA SER A 276 -8.63 -35.19 10.07
C SER A 276 -7.24 -34.71 9.70
#